data_AF-A0AAV8ZG40-F1
#
_entry.id   AF-A0AAV8ZG40-F1
#
_cell.length_a   1.000
_cell.length_b   1.000
_cell.length_c   1.000
_cell.angle_alpha   90.00
_cell.angle_beta   90.00
_cell.angle_gamma   90.00
#
_symmetry.space_group_name_H-M   'P 1'
#
loop_
_entity.id
_entity.type
_entity.pdbx_description
1 polymer ?
#
loop_
_entity_poly.entity_id
_entity_poly.type
_entity_poly.pdbx_seq_one_letter_code
_entity_poly.pdbx_strand_id
1 'polypeptide(L)'
;MPILCFSADATCSKVRCRDRQSCLKDLETGLPRCVSCSVSCRPRHMHGPICGTNNSTYHTWCHMMQDACLKGYVIDTKHSGKCYPQKHSRIRPVIVMI
;
A
#
# COMPACT_ATOMS: atom_id res chain seq x y z
N MET A 1 -20.38 15.32 26.86
CA MET A 1 -19.12 15.25 26.09
C MET A 1 -19.03 13.90 25.36
N PRO A 2 -19.59 13.72 24.15
CA PRO A 2 -19.29 12.54 23.35
C PRO A 2 -18.09 12.83 22.46
N ILE A 3 -16.96 12.19 22.80
CA ILE A 3 -15.78 12.06 21.96
C ILE A 3 -16.09 10.97 20.95
N LEU A 4 -16.76 11.27 19.83
CA LEU A 4 -16.75 10.39 18.66
C LEU A 4 -17.04 11.23 17.40
N CYS A 5 -16.07 12.05 17.00
CA CYS A 5 -16.03 12.58 15.64
C CYS A 5 -15.50 11.47 14.70
N PHE A 6 -16.18 10.32 14.64
CA PHE A 6 -15.95 9.30 13.64
C PHE A 6 -17.08 9.42 12.62
N SER A 7 -16.89 10.31 11.65
CA SER A 7 -17.83 10.48 10.54
C SER A 7 -17.81 9.18 9.73
N ALA A 8 -18.91 8.43 9.73
CA ALA A 8 -19.04 7.19 8.93
C ALA A 8 -18.90 7.44 7.41
N ASP A 9 -18.99 8.70 6.98
CA ASP A 9 -18.74 9.17 5.61
C ASP A 9 -17.43 9.97 5.50
N ALA A 10 -16.50 9.75 6.42
CA ALA A 10 -15.17 10.32 6.33
C ALA A 10 -14.57 9.87 5.00
N THR A 11 -14.18 10.83 4.17
CA THR A 11 -13.46 10.62 2.91
C THR A 11 -12.32 11.62 2.85
N CYS A 12 -11.31 11.39 2.00
CA CYS A 12 -10.21 12.33 1.86
C CYS A 12 -10.61 13.73 1.37
N SER A 13 -11.83 13.87 0.83
CA SER A 13 -12.40 15.18 0.47
C SER A 13 -12.94 15.96 1.67
N LYS A 14 -13.33 15.27 2.76
CA LYS A 14 -13.93 15.87 3.96
C LYS A 14 -12.96 15.90 5.15
N VAL A 15 -12.05 14.95 5.23
CA VAL A 15 -11.07 14.84 6.31
C VAL A 15 -9.90 15.79 6.09
N ARG A 16 -9.59 16.60 7.09
CA ARG A 16 -8.38 17.42 7.13
C ARG A 16 -7.34 16.74 8.02
N CYS A 17 -6.28 16.22 7.41
CA CYS A 17 -5.14 15.68 8.14
C CYS A 17 -4.27 16.79 8.75
N ARG A 18 -3.34 16.44 9.66
CA ARG A 18 -2.39 17.41 10.24
C ARG A 18 -1.39 17.93 9.20
N ASP A 19 -0.71 19.03 9.50
CA ASP A 19 0.32 19.61 8.64
C ASP A 19 1.37 18.56 8.22
N ARG A 20 1.64 18.49 6.90
CA ARG A 20 2.51 17.50 6.22
C ARG A 20 2.00 16.05 6.19
N GLN A 21 0.75 15.79 6.52
CA GLN A 21 0.12 14.50 6.26
C GLN A 21 -0.66 14.52 4.94
N SER A 22 -0.62 13.40 4.23
CA SER A 22 -1.48 13.19 3.06
C SER A 22 -2.61 12.24 3.44
N CYS A 23 -3.80 12.51 2.90
CA CYS A 23 -4.92 11.60 3.06
C CYS A 23 -4.89 10.55 1.97
N LEU A 24 -4.89 9.28 2.36
CA LEU A 24 -4.98 8.13 1.46
C LEU A 24 -6.25 7.36 1.73
N LYS A 25 -6.91 6.86 0.68
CA LYS A 25 -8.05 5.96 0.84
C LYS A 25 -7.58 4.53 1.04
N ASP A 26 -8.10 3.86 2.05
CA ASP A 26 -7.90 2.44 2.25
C ASP A 26 -8.83 1.66 1.31
N LEU A 27 -8.27 0.79 0.46
CA LEU A 27 -9.07 0.05 -0.53
C LEU A 27 -9.84 -1.13 0.08
N GLU A 28 -9.47 -1.58 1.27
CA GLU A 28 -10.10 -2.70 1.95
C GLU A 28 -11.35 -2.25 2.74
N THR A 29 -11.23 -1.11 3.43
CA THR A 29 -12.28 -0.55 4.28
C THR A 29 -13.02 0.63 3.65
N GLY A 30 -12.47 1.24 2.59
CA GLY A 30 -13.00 2.46 1.97
C GLY A 30 -12.76 3.74 2.78
N LEU A 31 -12.13 3.64 3.95
CA LEU A 31 -11.94 4.74 4.90
C LEU A 31 -10.69 5.58 4.59
N PRO A 32 -10.69 6.88 4.91
CA PRO A 32 -9.53 7.75 4.78
C PRO A 32 -8.55 7.50 5.92
N ARG A 33 -7.28 7.36 5.57
CA ARG A 33 -6.15 7.29 6.51
C ARG A 33 -5.22 8.46 6.27
N CYS A 34 -4.95 9.22 7.32
CA CYS A 34 -3.92 10.25 7.32
C CYS A 34 -2.57 9.59 7.57
N VAL A 35 -1.66 9.70 6.60
CA VAL A 35 -0.30 9.17 6.72
C VAL A 35 0.73 10.26 6.46
N SER A 36 1.91 10.11 7.06
CA SER A 36 3.02 11.02 6.84
C SER A 36 3.86 10.54 5.66
N CYS A 37 3.66 11.17 4.51
CA CYS A 37 4.42 10.88 3.30
C CYS A 37 5.83 11.46 3.44
N SER A 38 6.82 10.58 3.54
CA SER A 38 8.22 10.99 3.59
C SER A 38 8.79 11.02 2.17
N VAL A 39 9.29 12.19 1.74
CA VAL A 39 9.99 12.35 0.46
C VAL A 39 11.41 11.81 0.48
N SER A 40 11.98 11.56 1.66
CA SER A 40 13.35 11.07 1.81
C SER A 40 13.38 9.76 2.59
N CYS A 41 13.75 8.69 1.89
CA CYS A 41 13.96 7.38 2.49
C CYS A 41 15.37 7.30 3.10
N ARG A 42 15.46 7.30 4.44
CA ARG A 42 16.73 7.10 5.13
C ARG A 42 17.17 5.62 5.05
N PRO A 43 18.49 5.32 5.09
CA PRO A 43 19.01 3.95 4.98
C PRO A 43 18.44 2.97 6.01
N ARG A 44 18.04 3.46 7.19
CA ARG A 44 17.37 2.65 8.23
C ARG A 44 16.02 2.07 7.80
N HIS A 45 15.44 2.55 6.70
CA HIS A 45 14.18 2.03 6.15
C HIS A 45 14.40 1.03 5.01
N MET A 46 15.65 0.61 4.73
CA MET A 46 15.99 -0.38 3.70
C MET A 46 15.77 -1.83 4.18
N HIS A 47 14.56 -2.14 4.64
CA HIS A 47 14.17 -3.50 5.04
C HIS A 47 13.79 -4.36 3.83
N GLY A 48 14.74 -4.59 2.91
CA GLY A 48 14.60 -5.54 1.80
C GLY A 48 13.44 -5.30 0.83
N PRO A 49 13.34 -6.10 -0.24
CA PRO A 49 12.19 -6.04 -1.13
C PRO A 49 10.94 -6.49 -0.38
N ILE A 50 9.82 -5.83 -0.64
CA ILE A 50 8.51 -6.17 -0.07
C ILE A 50 7.44 -6.23 -1.16
N CYS A 51 6.40 -7.02 -0.92
CA CYS A 51 5.24 -7.10 -1.77
C CYS A 51 4.10 -6.26 -1.17
N GLY A 52 3.63 -5.26 -1.91
CA GLY A 52 2.49 -4.45 -1.51
C GLY A 52 1.16 -5.20 -1.68
N THR A 53 0.12 -4.73 -1.00
CA THR A 53 -1.26 -5.21 -1.20
C THR A 53 -1.75 -5.02 -2.64
N ASN A 54 -1.21 -4.02 -3.34
CA ASN A 54 -1.45 -3.80 -4.77
C ASN A 54 -0.67 -4.75 -5.70
N ASN A 55 -0.11 -5.84 -5.16
CA ASN A 55 0.62 -6.86 -5.89
C ASN A 55 1.86 -6.33 -6.65
N SER A 56 2.36 -5.17 -6.25
CA SER A 56 3.59 -4.55 -6.76
C SER A 56 4.75 -4.77 -5.80
N THR A 57 5.92 -5.03 -6.36
CA THR A 57 7.15 -5.21 -5.58
C THR A 57 7.86 -3.89 -5.37
N TYR A 58 8.19 -3.56 -4.13
CA TYR A 58 8.94 -2.36 -3.77
C TYR A 58 10.30 -2.73 -3.20
N HIS A 59 11.31 -1.91 -3.49
CA HIS A 59 12.67 -2.12 -2.99
C HIS A 59 12.79 -1.96 -1.48
N THR A 60 11.96 -1.12 -0.88
CA THR A 60 11.90 -0.88 0.56
C THR A 60 10.50 -0.42 0.97
N TRP A 61 10.18 -0.50 2.27
CA TRP A 61 8.93 0.03 2.84
C TRP A 61 8.70 1.51 2.54
N CYS A 62 9.76 2.32 2.55
CA CYS A 62 9.63 3.74 2.27
C CYS A 62 9.24 4.02 0.81
N HIS A 63 9.78 3.28 -0.17
CA HIS A 63 9.37 3.42 -1.57
C HIS A 63 7.90 3.00 -1.77
N MET A 64 7.44 1.95 -1.08
CA MET A 64 6.03 1.56 -1.08
C MET A 64 5.16 2.68 -0.56
N MET A 65 5.54 3.30 0.56
CA MET A 65 4.78 4.42 1.11
C MET A 65 4.78 5.64 0.20
N GLN A 66 5.89 5.92 -0.48
CA GLN A 66 5.95 7.01 -1.44
C GLN A 66 5.00 6.76 -2.62
N ASP A 67 4.95 5.54 -3.15
CA ASP A 67 4.01 5.18 -4.22
C ASP A 67 2.54 5.28 -3.73
N ALA A 68 2.25 4.81 -2.51
CA ALA A 68 0.94 4.92 -1.89
C ALA A 68 0.48 6.39 -1.85
N CYS A 69 1.40 7.28 -1.42
CA CYS A 69 1.18 8.71 -1.38
C CYS A 69 0.93 9.33 -2.76
N LEU A 70 1.70 8.91 -3.77
CA LEU A 70 1.53 9.38 -5.15
C LEU A 70 0.22 8.92 -5.77
N LYS A 71 -0.25 7.72 -5.42
CA LYS A 71 -1.49 7.15 -5.97
C LYS A 71 -2.76 7.55 -5.21
N GLY A 72 -2.64 8.04 -3.98
CA GLY A 72 -3.79 8.48 -3.17
C GLY A 72 -4.55 7.35 -2.47
N TYR A 73 -3.96 6.15 -2.38
CA TYR A 73 -4.52 5.03 -1.63
C TYR A 73 -3.47 4.33 -0.78
N VAL A 74 -3.91 3.73 0.32
CA VAL A 74 -3.03 3.05 1.27
C VAL A 74 -2.53 1.75 0.64
N ILE A 75 -1.21 1.57 0.62
CA ILE A 75 -0.57 0.32 0.22
C ILE A 75 0.10 -0.24 1.45
N ASP A 76 -0.39 -1.38 1.90
CA ASP A 76 0.17 -2.11 3.03
C ASP A 76 1.12 -3.21 2.56
N THR A 77 1.95 -3.70 3.48
CA THR A 77 2.84 -4.82 3.19
C THR A 77 2.04 -6.12 3.23
N LYS A 78 1.90 -6.78 2.09
CA LYS A 78 1.27 -8.11 2.01
C LYS A 78 2.19 -9.20 2.57
N HIS A 79 3.45 -9.17 2.15
CA HIS A 79 4.50 -10.03 2.68
C HIS A 79 5.90 -9.45 2.43
N SER A 80 6.87 -9.88 3.23
CA SER A 80 8.29 -9.61 2.98
C SER A 80 8.77 -10.39 1.75
N GLY A 81 9.67 -9.80 0.96
CA GLY A 81 10.14 -10.36 -0.31
C GLY A 81 9.43 -9.79 -1.53
N LYS A 82 9.89 -10.18 -2.73
CA LYS A 82 9.28 -9.75 -4.00
C LYS A 82 7.92 -10.41 -4.19
N CYS A 83 6.95 -9.71 -4.78
CA CYS A 83 5.69 -10.33 -5.20
C CYS A 83 5.98 -11.45 -6.20
N TYR A 84 5.20 -12.52 -6.13
CA TYR A 84 5.26 -13.57 -7.13
C TYR A 84 4.83 -13.01 -8.49
N PRO A 85 5.61 -13.21 -9.57
CA PRO A 85 5.11 -12.92 -10.90
C PRO A 85 3.89 -13.81 -11.13
N GLN A 86 2.74 -13.19 -11.40
CA GLN A 86 1.53 -13.88 -11.87
C GLN A 86 1.87 -14.52 -13.21
N LYS A 87 2.44 -15.72 -13.20
CA LYS A 87 2.65 -16.53 -14.40
C LYS A 87 1.30 -17.06 -14.86
N HIS A 88 0.45 -16.22 -15.44
CA HIS A 88 -0.75 -16.69 -16.15
C HIS A 88 -0.42 -17.39 -17.49
N SER A 89 0.84 -17.61 -17.88
CA SER A 89 1.11 -18.35 -19.11
C SER A 89 2.42 -19.11 -19.03
N ARG A 90 2.35 -20.32 -18.51
CA ARG A 90 2.60 -21.53 -19.30
C ARG A 90 1.86 -22.65 -18.58
N ILE A 91 0.69 -22.99 -19.12
CA ILE A 91 0.17 -24.35 -19.07
C ILE A 91 1.40 -25.25 -19.29
N ARG A 92 1.83 -26.00 -18.27
CA ARG A 92 2.70 -27.14 -18.55
C ARG A 92 1.81 -28.05 -19.38
N PRO A 93 2.07 -28.30 -20.68
CA PRO A 93 1.41 -29.44 -21.29
C PRO A 93 1.83 -30.62 -20.42
N VAL A 94 0.85 -31.28 -19.79
CA VAL A 94 1.06 -32.60 -19.22
C VAL A 94 1.39 -33.45 -20.44
N ILE A 95 2.68 -33.58 -20.75
CA ILE A 95 3.15 -34.60 -21.68
C ILE A 95 2.80 -35.90 -20.96
N VAL A 96 1.66 -36.47 -21.33
CA VAL A 96 1.33 -37.86 -21.10
C VAL A 96 2.46 -38.64 -21.78
N MET A 97 3.43 -39.10 -20.99
CA MET A 97 4.38 -40.10 -21.47
C MET A 97 3.59 -41.38 -21.63
N ILE A 98 3.27 -41.66 -22.90
CA ILE A 98 2.93 -42.96 -23.48
C ILE A 98 3.72 -44.12 -22.85
#